data_AF-A0A6J1VV34-F1
#
_entry.id   AF-A0A6J1VV34-F1
#
_cell.length_a   1.000
_cell.length_b   1.000
_cell.length_c   1.000
_cell.angle_alpha   90.00
_cell.angle_beta   90.00
_cell.angle_gamma   90.00
#
_symmetry.space_group_name_H-M   'P 1'
#
loop_
_entity.id
_entity.type
_entity.pdbx_description
1 polymer ?
#
loop_
_entity_poly.entity_id
_entity_poly.type
_entity_poly.pdbx_seq_one_letter_code
_entity_poly.pdbx_strand_id
1 'polypeptide(L)'
;LYDKCSYTTLDRGWVLGINNVSGQGNRDPRYFFSLKTDRARKVTTITDHHSYLPNQWVHLAITYDGRLMKLYVNGAQVAASREQVGSIFSPLTLKCKILMLGGNARHQNYRGYIEHFSLWRTVRSQKEILMDMTLVAHEVDVPLPQLVFQETLLNVKSNWLPMKDSPRLPLTELTSHSGYLLDTSLEPPLCGQTVCDNVEVIASYNRIPTFRHRKVVRYRVVNIYDDHHRNPTISQQQIEFQHRQLNEAFSPYNISWEIEVLEINDSSLRDRLILANCEISKIGDENCDPECNHTLTGFDGGDCRHVRQLSFNRKKQNGMCDMDCNSEKYNFDGGDCCNPDITDVTKTCFDPDSPNRAYLDVKELKNKLNLNGSTHLNIFFANSSEEELAGMATFPWDKEALVHL
;
A
#
# COMPACT_ATOMS: atom_id res chain seq x y z
N LEU A 1 5.96 28.18 -15.75
CA LEU A 1 6.42 26.88 -16.29
C LEU A 1 6.94 26.05 -15.13
N TYR A 2 6.31 24.93 -14.79
CA TYR A 2 6.88 23.98 -13.83
C TYR A 2 7.92 23.13 -14.55
N ASP A 3 9.16 23.15 -14.09
CA ASP A 3 10.20 22.27 -14.58
C ASP A 3 9.91 20.84 -14.11
N LYS A 4 9.33 20.04 -15.02
CA LYS A 4 9.02 18.62 -14.79
C LYS A 4 10.28 17.75 -14.64
N CYS A 5 11.46 18.28 -14.95
CA CYS A 5 12.75 17.58 -15.00
C CYS A 5 13.71 18.00 -13.88
N SER A 6 13.26 18.81 -12.92
CA SER A 6 14.08 19.18 -11.77
C SER A 6 14.31 17.98 -10.86
N TYR A 7 15.58 17.57 -10.75
CA TYR A 7 16.05 16.49 -9.87
C TYR A 7 16.29 16.94 -8.42
N THR A 8 16.01 18.22 -8.10
CA THR A 8 16.22 18.81 -6.78
C THR A 8 15.03 18.61 -5.82
N THR A 9 13.89 18.18 -6.35
CA THR A 9 12.70 17.84 -5.56
C THR A 9 12.64 16.32 -5.39
N LEU A 10 12.51 15.85 -4.14
CA LEU A 10 12.34 14.43 -3.79
C LEU A 10 10.99 13.85 -4.27
N ASP A 11 10.24 14.64 -5.02
CA ASP A 11 8.82 14.44 -5.23
C ASP A 11 8.57 13.78 -6.58
N ARG A 12 9.52 13.04 -7.17
CA ARG A 12 9.35 12.28 -8.43
C ARG A 12 10.31 11.10 -8.51
N GLY A 13 9.82 9.95 -8.99
CA GLY A 13 10.62 8.74 -9.10
C GLY A 13 10.61 7.96 -7.80
N TRP A 14 11.73 7.33 -7.46
CA TRP A 14 11.87 6.52 -6.26
C TRP A 14 13.13 6.89 -5.48
N VAL A 15 13.08 6.68 -4.18
CA VAL A 15 14.20 6.87 -3.25
C VAL A 15 14.21 5.71 -2.27
N LEU A 16 15.38 5.10 -2.11
CA LEU A 16 15.67 4.12 -1.07
C LEU A 16 16.75 4.68 -0.17
N GLY A 17 16.57 4.59 1.14
CA GLY A 17 17.58 5.11 2.07
C GLY A 17 17.22 4.88 3.53
N ILE A 18 17.87 5.67 4.40
CA ILE A 18 17.67 5.66 5.84
C ILE A 18 17.13 7.04 6.25
N ASN A 19 16.06 7.06 7.03
CA ASN A 19 15.48 8.31 7.54
C ASN A 19 14.98 8.13 8.98
N ASN A 20 14.90 9.22 9.74
CA ASN A 20 14.36 9.19 11.08
C ASN A 20 12.82 9.25 11.04
N VAL A 21 12.17 8.31 11.71
CA VAL A 21 10.72 8.36 11.94
C VAL A 21 10.48 9.17 13.21
N SER A 22 10.09 10.43 13.08
CA SER A 22 9.92 11.32 14.23
C SER A 22 8.55 11.16 14.88
N GLY A 23 8.51 10.53 16.06
CA GLY A 23 7.49 10.75 17.08
C GLY A 23 8.18 11.31 18.33
N GLN A 24 7.91 12.56 18.69
CA GLN A 24 8.30 13.17 19.98
C GLN A 24 9.76 12.95 20.43
N GLY A 25 10.72 13.58 19.72
CA GLY A 25 12.06 13.83 20.26
C GLY A 25 13.06 12.66 20.24
N ASN A 26 12.63 11.43 19.97
CA ASN A 26 13.55 10.29 19.80
C ASN A 26 13.92 10.11 18.32
N ARG A 27 15.22 10.02 18.01
CA ARG A 27 15.69 9.73 16.65
C ARG A 27 15.71 8.22 16.46
N ASP A 28 14.72 7.70 15.76
CA ASP A 28 14.64 6.28 15.38
C ASP A 28 14.91 6.16 13.86
N PRO A 29 16.18 5.94 13.44
CA PRO A 29 16.52 5.77 12.03
C PRO A 29 15.95 4.43 11.53
N ARG A 30 15.33 4.43 10.35
CA ARG A 30 14.79 3.22 9.71
C ARG A 30 15.04 3.23 8.22
N TYR A 31 15.08 2.05 7.60
CA TYR A 31 15.07 1.94 6.15
C TYR A 31 13.72 2.38 5.60
N PHE A 32 13.74 3.11 4.48
CA PHE A 32 12.52 3.57 3.83
C PHE A 32 12.61 3.43 2.32
N PHE A 33 11.44 3.26 1.71
CA PHE A 33 11.24 3.34 0.27
C PHE A 33 10.15 4.37 0.00
N SER A 34 10.52 5.46 -0.66
CA SER A 34 9.59 6.46 -1.18
C SER A 34 9.42 6.29 -2.68
N LEU A 35 8.19 6.39 -3.15
CA LEU A 35 7.83 6.30 -4.56
C LEU A 35 6.80 7.39 -4.90
N LYS A 36 6.99 8.01 -6.05
CA LYS A 36 5.97 8.79 -6.73
C LYS A 36 5.98 8.52 -8.22
N THR A 37 4.92 7.91 -8.70
CA THR A 37 4.70 7.68 -10.14
C THR A 37 4.44 9.00 -10.86
N ASP A 38 4.54 9.01 -12.18
CA ASP A 38 4.44 10.26 -12.93
C ASP A 38 3.05 10.93 -12.85
N ARG A 39 2.01 10.15 -12.56
CA ARG A 39 0.63 10.62 -12.38
C ARG A 39 0.24 10.86 -10.92
N ALA A 40 0.97 10.30 -9.96
CA ALA A 40 0.63 10.44 -8.55
C ALA A 40 0.75 11.89 -8.08
N ARG A 41 -0.27 12.39 -7.38
CA ARG A 41 -0.28 13.74 -6.80
C ARG A 41 0.67 13.84 -5.59
N LYS A 42 0.86 12.73 -4.86
CA LYS A 42 1.55 12.67 -3.57
C LYS A 42 2.61 11.56 -3.59
N VAL A 43 3.68 11.72 -2.82
CA VAL A 43 4.69 10.69 -2.60
C VAL A 43 4.16 9.69 -1.58
N THR A 44 4.29 8.39 -1.85
CA THR A 44 4.06 7.35 -0.86
C THR A 44 5.40 6.89 -0.30
N THR A 45 5.51 6.87 1.02
CA THR A 45 6.67 6.30 1.72
C THR A 45 6.22 5.10 2.54
N ILE A 46 6.94 4.00 2.41
CA ILE A 46 6.87 2.83 3.29
C ILE A 46 8.19 2.70 4.05
N THR A 47 8.13 2.28 5.31
CA THR A 47 9.28 2.21 6.21
C THR A 47 9.35 0.83 6.84
N ASP A 48 10.58 0.38 7.11
CA ASP A 48 10.80 -0.78 7.97
C ASP A 48 10.19 -0.55 9.36
N HIS A 49 9.69 -1.61 9.97
CA HIS A 49 9.17 -1.60 11.32
C HIS A 49 10.29 -1.76 12.36
N HIS A 50 11.46 -2.26 11.96
CA HIS A 50 12.66 -2.33 12.79
C HIS A 50 13.51 -1.06 12.70
N SER A 51 14.26 -0.79 13.78
CA SER A 51 15.26 0.27 13.82
C SER A 51 16.51 -0.14 13.04
N TYR A 52 17.08 0.82 12.32
CA TYR A 52 18.35 0.69 11.61
C TYR A 52 19.49 0.37 12.59
N LEU A 53 20.30 -0.64 12.25
CA LEU A 53 21.50 -1.01 12.99
C LEU A 53 22.76 -0.57 12.22
N PRO A 54 23.62 0.30 12.80
CA PRO A 54 24.85 0.71 12.14
C PRO A 54 25.90 -0.40 12.12
N ASN A 55 26.85 -0.30 11.19
CA ASN A 55 28.02 -1.19 11.05
C ASN A 55 27.69 -2.66 10.72
N GLN A 56 26.56 -2.91 10.05
CA GLN A 56 26.18 -4.23 9.56
C GLN A 56 25.88 -4.15 8.06
N TRP A 57 26.21 -5.22 7.33
CA TRP A 57 25.81 -5.36 5.94
C TRP A 57 24.35 -5.77 5.86
N VAL A 58 23.59 -5.07 5.01
CA VAL A 58 22.18 -5.31 4.81
C VAL A 58 21.90 -5.33 3.32
N HIS A 59 21.17 -6.34 2.88
CA HIS A 59 20.65 -6.38 1.52
C HIS A 59 19.28 -5.70 1.49
N LEU A 60 19.18 -4.60 0.75
CA LEU A 60 17.92 -3.89 0.52
C LEU A 60 17.43 -4.14 -0.89
N ALA A 61 16.16 -4.52 -1.02
CA ALA A 61 15.50 -4.58 -2.31
C ALA A 61 14.16 -3.86 -2.25
N ILE A 62 13.83 -3.17 -3.34
CA ILE A 62 12.52 -2.55 -3.54
C ILE A 62 11.93 -3.09 -4.84
N THR A 63 10.62 -3.31 -4.85
CA THR A 63 9.92 -3.74 -6.06
C THR A 63 8.67 -2.91 -6.26
N TYR A 64 8.31 -2.70 -7.53
CA TYR A 64 7.11 -2.00 -7.91
C TYR A 64 6.60 -2.51 -9.26
N ASP A 65 5.37 -3.02 -9.29
CA ASP A 65 4.77 -3.65 -10.48
C ASP A 65 3.83 -2.74 -11.28
N GLY A 66 3.73 -1.45 -10.89
CA GLY A 66 2.75 -0.53 -11.44
C GLY A 66 1.51 -0.33 -10.56
N ARG A 67 1.35 -1.12 -9.49
CA ARG A 67 0.24 -1.02 -8.52
C ARG A 67 0.65 -1.29 -7.08
N LEU A 68 1.67 -2.11 -6.85
CA LEU A 68 2.09 -2.58 -5.54
C LEU A 68 3.57 -2.30 -5.37
N MET A 69 3.90 -1.46 -4.38
CA MET A 69 5.27 -1.20 -3.97
C MET A 69 5.62 -2.02 -2.72
N LYS A 70 6.83 -2.57 -2.68
CA LYS A 70 7.31 -3.42 -1.59
C LYS A 70 8.74 -3.06 -1.19
N LEU A 71 9.04 -3.19 0.09
CA LEU A 71 10.37 -3.06 0.67
C LEU A 71 10.79 -4.39 1.29
N TYR A 72 12.00 -4.82 0.96
CA TYR A 72 12.63 -6.02 1.48
C TYR A 72 13.94 -5.69 2.18
N VAL A 73 14.16 -6.29 3.34
CA VAL A 73 15.39 -6.21 4.14
C VAL A 73 15.89 -7.63 4.36
N ASN A 74 17.11 -7.95 3.93
CA ASN A 74 17.71 -9.29 3.97
C ASN A 74 16.78 -10.39 3.38
N GLY A 75 16.02 -10.04 2.32
CA GLY A 75 15.10 -10.95 1.65
C GLY A 75 13.73 -11.09 2.31
N ALA A 76 13.51 -10.53 3.50
CA ALA A 76 12.22 -10.48 4.18
C ALA A 76 11.42 -9.28 3.69
N GLN A 77 10.12 -9.46 3.38
CA GLN A 77 9.24 -8.32 3.07
C GLN A 77 8.88 -7.60 4.37
N VAL A 78 9.31 -6.35 4.53
CA VAL A 78 9.10 -5.58 5.78
C VAL A 78 8.03 -4.50 5.66
N ALA A 79 7.66 -4.10 4.44
CA ALA A 79 6.59 -3.14 4.20
C ALA A 79 6.01 -3.26 2.78
N ALA A 80 4.74 -2.92 2.62
CA ALA A 80 4.08 -2.82 1.31
C ALA A 80 2.99 -1.72 1.29
N SER A 81 2.69 -1.21 0.09
CA SER A 81 1.61 -0.23 -0.13
C SER A 81 1.07 -0.31 -1.56
N ARG A 82 -0.23 0.00 -1.72
CA ARG A 82 -0.93 0.11 -3.00
C ARG A 82 -1.29 1.55 -3.38
N GLU A 83 -0.84 2.54 -2.59
CA GLU A 83 -1.15 3.97 -2.82
C GLU A 83 -0.50 4.57 -4.08
N GLN A 84 0.39 3.85 -4.77
CA GLN A 84 1.03 4.31 -5.99
C GLN A 84 0.59 3.44 -7.17
N VAL A 85 0.16 4.10 -8.23
CA VAL A 85 -0.30 3.43 -9.45
C VAL A 85 0.30 4.07 -10.69
N GLY A 86 0.52 3.26 -11.73
CA GLY A 86 1.01 3.68 -13.04
C GLY A 86 2.53 3.70 -13.15
N SER A 87 3.04 4.17 -14.30
CA SER A 87 4.46 4.10 -14.63
C SER A 87 5.32 5.15 -13.91
N ILE A 88 6.51 4.73 -13.48
CA ILE A 88 7.59 5.62 -13.01
C ILE A 88 8.28 6.32 -14.19
N PHE A 89 8.25 5.70 -15.36
CA PHE A 89 8.94 6.10 -16.58
C PHE A 89 7.94 6.31 -17.72
N SER A 90 7.08 7.33 -17.61
CA SER A 90 6.22 7.69 -18.74
C SER A 90 7.06 8.26 -19.90
N PRO A 91 6.57 8.18 -21.14
CA PRO A 91 7.24 8.77 -22.31
C PRO A 91 7.58 10.26 -22.13
N LEU A 92 6.80 10.97 -21.31
CA LEU A 92 6.97 12.40 -21.03
C LEU A 92 8.17 12.69 -20.11
N THR A 93 8.51 11.80 -19.18
CA THR A 93 9.53 12.05 -18.15
C THR A 93 10.78 11.19 -18.32
N LEU A 94 10.74 10.16 -19.19
CA LEU A 94 11.83 9.21 -19.41
C LEU A 94 13.18 9.91 -19.67
N LYS A 95 13.18 11.01 -20.42
CA LYS A 95 14.39 11.78 -20.76
C LYS A 95 14.99 12.58 -19.60
N CYS A 96 14.33 12.62 -18.45
CA CYS A 96 14.67 13.49 -17.33
C CYS A 96 14.97 12.72 -16.02
N LYS A 97 15.06 11.38 -16.08
CA LYS A 97 15.35 10.57 -14.90
C LYS A 97 16.87 10.42 -14.74
N ILE A 98 17.35 10.69 -13.53
CA ILE A 98 18.75 10.58 -13.14
C ILE A 98 18.83 9.52 -12.04
N LEU A 99 19.75 8.58 -12.18
CA LEU A 99 20.10 7.64 -11.11
C LEU A 99 21.18 8.26 -10.24
N MET A 100 20.91 8.41 -8.95
CA MET A 100 21.87 8.91 -7.96
C MET A 100 22.13 7.82 -6.94
N LEU A 101 23.39 7.66 -6.56
CA LEU A 101 23.84 6.71 -5.54
C LEU A 101 24.70 7.46 -4.51
N GLY A 102 24.58 7.09 -3.23
CA GLY A 102 25.38 7.69 -2.16
C GLY A 102 24.87 9.05 -1.65
N GLY A 103 23.74 9.55 -2.13
CA GLY A 103 23.13 10.78 -1.64
C GLY A 103 22.12 11.38 -2.61
N ASN A 104 21.77 12.66 -2.38
CA ASN A 104 20.86 13.40 -3.24
C ASN A 104 21.36 14.83 -3.52
N ALA A 105 20.65 15.54 -4.40
CA ALA A 105 20.98 16.89 -4.83
C ALA A 105 20.87 17.95 -3.71
N ARG A 106 20.39 17.59 -2.51
CA ARG A 106 20.27 18.47 -1.34
C ARG A 106 21.39 18.25 -0.32
N HIS A 107 22.49 17.60 -0.72
CA HIS A 107 23.63 17.27 0.14
C HIS A 107 23.29 16.34 1.32
N GLN A 108 22.20 15.56 1.21
CA GLN A 108 21.94 14.47 2.14
C GLN A 108 22.72 13.26 1.65
N ASN A 109 23.93 13.11 2.16
CA ASN A 109 24.87 12.08 1.72
C ASN A 109 24.83 10.87 2.64
N TYR A 110 24.89 9.69 2.03
CA TYR A 110 25.07 8.44 2.75
C TYR A 110 26.52 8.30 3.19
N ARG A 111 26.71 7.93 4.46
CA ARG A 111 28.03 7.61 5.02
C ARG A 111 28.07 6.13 5.38
N GLY A 112 28.68 5.35 4.50
CA GLY A 112 28.84 3.91 4.68
C GLY A 112 29.38 3.28 3.40
N TYR A 113 29.33 1.95 3.36
CA TYR A 113 29.78 1.16 2.23
C TYR A 113 28.60 0.69 1.37
N ILE A 114 28.85 0.55 0.08
CA ILE A 114 27.96 -0.08 -0.90
C ILE A 114 28.86 -0.99 -1.72
N GLU A 115 28.49 -2.26 -1.85
CA GLU A 115 29.26 -3.25 -2.59
C GLU A 115 28.62 -3.53 -3.95
N HIS A 116 27.33 -3.88 -3.94
CA HIS A 116 26.62 -4.29 -5.14
C HIS A 116 25.35 -3.47 -5.35
N PHE A 117 25.11 -3.10 -6.61
CA PHE A 117 23.88 -2.46 -7.03
C PHE A 117 23.37 -3.10 -8.33
N SER A 118 22.12 -3.57 -8.30
CA SER A 118 21.43 -4.07 -9.47
C SER A 118 20.09 -3.37 -9.69
N LEU A 119 19.76 -3.13 -10.95
CA LEU A 119 18.49 -2.59 -11.40
C LEU A 119 17.89 -3.52 -12.46
N TRP A 120 16.62 -3.88 -12.26
CA TRP A 120 15.89 -4.80 -13.10
C TRP A 120 14.76 -4.10 -13.84
N ARG A 121 14.43 -4.59 -15.04
CA ARG A 121 13.28 -4.10 -15.83
C ARG A 121 11.96 -4.67 -15.31
N THR A 122 12.02 -5.81 -14.64
CA THR A 122 10.88 -6.58 -14.17
C THR A 122 10.88 -6.66 -12.66
N VAL A 123 9.69 -6.89 -12.12
CA VAL A 123 9.45 -7.10 -10.70
C VAL A 123 10.09 -8.42 -10.30
N ARG A 124 11.00 -8.38 -9.33
CA ARG A 124 11.58 -9.59 -8.74
C ARG A 124 10.62 -10.14 -7.68
N SER A 125 10.34 -11.43 -7.75
CA SER A 125 9.67 -12.16 -6.67
C SER A 125 10.59 -12.30 -5.45
N GLN A 126 10.03 -12.59 -4.27
CA GLN A 126 10.85 -12.79 -3.07
C GLN A 126 11.87 -13.93 -3.25
N LYS A 127 11.48 -15.02 -3.92
CA LYS A 127 12.36 -16.15 -4.23
C LYS A 127 13.53 -15.72 -5.12
N GLU A 128 13.26 -14.88 -6.11
CA GLU A 128 14.30 -14.34 -7.00
C GLU A 128 15.23 -13.39 -6.26
N ILE A 129 14.71 -12.54 -5.38
CA ILE A 129 15.53 -11.67 -4.52
C ILE A 129 16.49 -12.51 -3.67
N LEU A 130 16.01 -13.60 -3.07
CA LEU A 130 16.85 -14.53 -2.30
C LEU A 130 17.92 -15.19 -3.18
N MET A 131 17.60 -15.53 -4.43
CA MET A 131 18.58 -16.05 -5.38
C MET A 131 19.62 -15.00 -5.77
N ASP A 132 19.18 -13.78 -6.08
CA ASP A 132 20.04 -12.66 -6.46
C ASP A 132 21.05 -12.35 -5.33
N MET A 133 20.61 -12.41 -4.06
CA MET A 133 21.49 -12.29 -2.89
C MET A 133 22.61 -13.35 -2.86
N THR A 134 22.30 -14.60 -3.24
CA THR A 134 23.28 -15.70 -3.26
C THR A 134 24.18 -15.69 -4.50
N LEU A 135 23.66 -15.22 -5.64
CA LEU A 135 24.42 -15.11 -6.90
C LEU A 135 25.44 -13.97 -6.84
N VAL A 136 25.22 -12.93 -6.03
CA VAL A 136 26.26 -11.93 -5.76
C VAL A 136 27.46 -12.53 -5.00
N ALA A 137 27.25 -13.57 -4.19
CA ALA A 137 28.31 -14.26 -3.44
C ALA A 137 29.13 -15.24 -4.29
N HIS A 138 28.63 -15.64 -5.46
CA HIS A 138 29.31 -16.54 -6.38
C HIS A 138 29.22 -15.97 -7.79
N GLU A 139 30.32 -15.40 -8.30
CA GLU A 139 30.49 -14.84 -9.65
C GLU A 139 30.15 -15.86 -10.77
N VAL A 140 28.87 -16.24 -10.89
CA VAL A 140 28.38 -17.17 -11.88
C VAL A 140 27.71 -16.35 -12.97
N ASP A 141 28.30 -16.42 -14.15
CA ASP A 141 27.89 -15.70 -15.36
C ASP A 141 26.62 -16.35 -15.96
N VAL A 142 25.50 -16.24 -15.25
CA VAL A 142 24.19 -16.67 -15.73
C VAL A 142 23.58 -15.53 -16.56
N PRO A 143 23.10 -15.77 -17.79
CA PRO A 143 22.39 -14.74 -18.54
C PRO A 143 21.14 -14.27 -17.80
N LEU A 144 21.11 -13.00 -17.42
CA LEU A 144 19.99 -12.35 -16.73
C LEU A 144 19.26 -11.41 -17.71
N PRO A 145 18.34 -11.91 -18.56
CA PRO A 145 17.77 -11.15 -19.69
C PRO A 145 16.93 -9.93 -19.29
N GLN A 146 16.63 -9.77 -18.00
CA GLN A 146 15.81 -8.67 -17.45
C GLN A 146 16.63 -7.68 -16.61
N LEU A 147 17.93 -7.95 -16.42
CA LEU A 147 18.85 -7.04 -15.74
C LEU A 147 19.13 -5.85 -16.65
N VAL A 148 18.88 -4.64 -16.13
CA VAL A 148 19.10 -3.39 -16.86
C VAL A 148 20.51 -2.87 -16.60
N PHE A 149 20.94 -2.93 -15.34
CA PHE A 149 22.19 -2.37 -14.90
C PHE A 149 22.67 -3.14 -13.66
N GLN A 150 23.96 -3.46 -13.62
CA GLN A 150 24.62 -4.06 -12.46
C GLN A 150 25.99 -3.42 -12.29
N GLU A 151 26.34 -3.09 -11.05
CA GLU A 151 27.56 -2.41 -10.70
C GLU A 151 28.18 -3.04 -9.45
N THR A 152 29.46 -3.41 -9.56
CA THR A 152 30.27 -3.92 -8.44
C THR A 152 31.08 -2.83 -7.76
N LEU A 153 31.02 -1.60 -8.28
CA LEU A 153 31.66 -0.39 -7.72
C LEU A 153 33.19 -0.48 -7.57
N LEU A 154 33.81 -1.48 -8.20
CA LEU A 154 35.27 -1.62 -8.29
C LEU A 154 35.88 -0.53 -9.19
N ASN A 155 35.15 -0.05 -10.20
CA ASN A 155 35.61 1.01 -11.12
C ASN A 155 34.57 2.13 -11.27
N VAL A 156 34.25 2.81 -10.17
CA VAL A 156 33.23 3.89 -10.12
C VAL A 156 33.44 4.96 -11.20
N LYS A 157 34.69 5.22 -11.60
CA LYS A 157 35.05 6.26 -12.60
C LYS A 157 34.56 5.98 -14.01
N SER A 158 34.29 4.74 -14.40
CA SER A 158 33.85 4.43 -15.77
C SER A 158 32.36 4.69 -15.99
N ASN A 159 31.53 4.48 -14.97
CA ASN A 159 30.07 4.49 -15.08
C ASN A 159 29.40 5.64 -14.32
N TRP A 160 30.11 6.31 -13.41
CA TRP A 160 29.53 7.33 -12.53
C TRP A 160 30.26 8.66 -12.60
N LEU A 161 29.49 9.75 -12.46
CA LEU A 161 29.98 11.12 -12.42
C LEU A 161 29.59 11.78 -11.09
N PRO A 162 30.50 12.53 -10.45
CA PRO A 162 30.18 13.24 -9.21
C PRO A 162 29.18 14.35 -9.48
N MET A 163 28.14 14.42 -8.64
CA MET A 163 27.12 15.46 -8.71
C MET A 163 27.64 16.73 -8.01
N LYS A 164 28.27 17.64 -8.77
CA LYS A 164 28.76 19.02 -8.46
C LYS A 164 29.38 19.31 -7.07
N ASP A 165 30.47 20.10 -7.08
CA ASP A 165 31.22 20.66 -5.92
C ASP A 165 31.76 19.69 -4.86
N SER A 166 31.56 18.37 -4.99
CA SER A 166 32.35 17.36 -4.30
C SER A 166 33.36 16.72 -5.25
N PRO A 167 34.62 17.20 -5.30
CA PRO A 167 35.64 16.68 -6.21
C PRO A 167 36.15 15.27 -5.82
N ARG A 168 35.69 14.72 -4.69
CA ARG A 168 36.14 13.42 -4.18
C ARG A 168 35.14 12.35 -4.58
N LEU A 169 35.56 11.52 -5.52
CA LEU A 169 34.93 10.23 -5.78
C LEU A 169 35.00 9.36 -4.51
N PRO A 170 34.03 8.46 -4.29
CA PRO A 170 34.09 7.50 -3.19
C PRO A 170 35.39 6.68 -3.26
N LEU A 171 35.94 6.36 -2.10
CA LEU A 171 37.10 5.49 -1.97
C LEU A 171 36.67 4.04 -2.20
N THR A 172 37.31 3.35 -3.15
CA THR A 172 37.17 1.91 -3.30
C THR A 172 38.12 1.24 -2.31
N GLU A 173 37.59 0.48 -1.36
CA GLU A 173 38.39 -0.35 -0.45
C GLU A 173 38.29 -1.81 -0.89
N LEU A 174 39.43 -2.46 -1.14
CA LEU A 174 39.47 -3.89 -1.41
C LEU A 174 39.41 -4.63 -0.07
N THR A 175 38.19 -4.85 0.41
CA THR A 175 37.95 -5.57 1.66
C THR A 175 37.90 -7.07 1.39
N SER A 176 38.97 -7.81 1.71
CA SER A 176 38.95 -9.28 1.80
C SER A 176 38.25 -9.71 3.10
N HIS A 177 37.03 -9.26 3.34
CA HIS A 177 36.29 -9.62 4.54
C HIS A 177 35.49 -10.89 4.25
N SER A 178 36.13 -12.04 4.47
CA SER A 178 35.46 -13.34 4.64
C SER A 178 34.50 -13.39 5.84
N GLY A 179 34.28 -12.27 6.54
CA GLY A 179 33.55 -12.18 7.81
C GLY A 179 32.38 -11.20 7.85
N TYR A 180 32.06 -10.50 6.76
CA TYR A 180 30.76 -9.86 6.62
C TYR A 180 29.94 -10.65 5.61
N LEU A 181 29.59 -11.88 5.98
CA LEU A 181 28.41 -12.49 5.40
C LEU A 181 27.30 -11.44 5.52
N LEU A 182 26.68 -11.06 4.41
CA LEU A 182 25.31 -10.57 4.46
C LEU A 182 24.63 -11.54 5.42
N ASP A 183 24.18 -11.04 6.56
CA ASP A 183 23.38 -11.84 7.47
C ASP A 183 22.01 -11.99 6.79
N THR A 184 22.02 -12.85 5.75
CA THR A 184 20.87 -13.33 4.99
C THR A 184 20.20 -14.45 5.73
N SER A 185 20.75 -14.82 6.91
CA SER A 185 19.85 -15.16 7.97
C SER A 185 18.94 -13.93 8.11
N LEU A 186 17.76 -14.04 7.48
CA LEU A 186 16.57 -13.99 8.29
C LEU A 186 16.96 -14.78 9.53
N GLU A 187 17.46 -14.12 10.57
CA GLU A 187 17.24 -14.62 11.89
C GLU A 187 15.72 -14.72 11.90
N PRO A 188 15.11 -15.93 11.78
CA PRO A 188 13.77 -16.03 12.31
C PRO A 188 13.93 -15.39 13.68
N PRO A 189 13.15 -14.35 14.02
CA PRO A 189 13.30 -13.64 15.28
C PRO A 189 13.58 -14.72 16.33
N LEU A 190 14.83 -14.78 16.85
CA LEU A 190 15.48 -16.01 17.39
C LEU A 190 14.45 -17.09 17.68
N CYS A 191 14.30 -18.23 17.00
CA CYS A 191 13.18 -19.17 17.28
C CYS A 191 12.87 -19.29 18.79
N GLY A 192 11.84 -18.59 19.31
CA GLY A 192 11.80 -18.22 20.74
C GLY A 192 11.89 -16.73 21.12
N GLN A 193 12.03 -15.76 20.20
CA GLN A 193 11.87 -14.31 20.46
C GLN A 193 10.44 -14.10 20.95
N THR A 194 9.54 -14.84 20.31
CA THR A 194 8.30 -15.26 20.91
C THR A 194 8.29 -16.78 21.07
N VAL A 195 7.58 -17.26 22.08
CA VAL A 195 7.35 -18.69 22.32
C VAL A 195 6.75 -19.40 21.09
N CYS A 196 6.16 -18.66 20.15
CA CYS A 196 5.47 -19.18 18.97
C CYS A 196 6.40 -19.60 17.82
N ASP A 197 7.67 -19.18 17.80
CA ASP A 197 8.60 -19.42 16.67
C ASP A 197 9.48 -20.66 16.87
N ASN A 198 9.49 -21.22 18.09
CA ASN A 198 10.31 -22.39 18.40
C ASN A 198 9.64 -23.69 17.91
N VAL A 199 10.28 -24.39 16.97
CA VAL A 199 9.74 -25.61 16.32
C VAL A 199 9.43 -26.71 17.34
N GLU A 200 10.26 -26.89 18.37
CA GLU A 200 10.00 -27.86 19.43
C GLU A 200 8.81 -27.45 20.30
N VAL A 201 8.65 -26.15 20.58
CA VAL A 201 7.48 -25.62 21.30
C VAL A 201 6.22 -25.76 20.46
N ILE A 202 6.25 -25.45 19.16
CA ILE A 202 5.12 -25.65 18.25
C ILE A 202 4.76 -27.13 18.15
N ALA A 203 5.76 -27.99 17.92
CA ALA A 203 5.57 -29.43 17.86
C ALA A 203 5.03 -29.98 19.19
N SER A 204 5.53 -29.49 20.33
CA SER A 204 5.07 -29.87 21.66
C SER A 204 3.67 -29.34 21.95
N TYR A 205 3.34 -28.09 21.61
CA TYR A 205 2.00 -27.50 21.72
C TYR A 205 0.98 -28.26 20.87
N ASN A 206 1.39 -28.73 19.68
CA ASN A 206 0.56 -29.54 18.81
C ASN A 206 0.43 -30.99 19.28
N ARG A 207 1.48 -31.60 19.84
CA ARG A 207 1.47 -33.00 20.31
C ARG A 207 0.90 -33.18 21.71
N ILE A 208 1.01 -32.18 22.58
CA ILE A 208 0.68 -32.24 24.00
C ILE A 208 -0.58 -31.38 24.25
N PRO A 209 -1.78 -32.00 24.38
CA PRO A 209 -3.04 -31.26 24.52
C PRO A 209 -3.10 -30.33 25.73
N THR A 210 -2.37 -30.63 26.81
CA THR A 210 -2.35 -29.81 28.04
C THR A 210 -1.74 -28.42 27.84
N PHE A 211 -0.95 -28.21 26.77
CA PHE A 211 -0.42 -26.88 26.45
C PHE A 211 -1.42 -25.99 25.72
N ARG A 212 -2.48 -26.58 25.14
CA ARG A 212 -3.58 -25.85 24.51
C ARG A 212 -4.53 -25.33 25.57
N HIS A 213 -4.08 -24.34 26.32
CA HIS A 213 -4.94 -23.59 27.23
C HIS A 213 -6.09 -22.99 26.43
N ARG A 214 -7.25 -22.86 27.07
CA ARG A 214 -8.41 -22.24 26.43
C ARG A 214 -8.05 -20.81 26.04
N LYS A 215 -8.11 -20.52 24.74
CA LYS A 215 -7.91 -19.19 24.18
C LYS A 215 -9.24 -18.63 23.75
N VAL A 216 -9.43 -17.34 23.98
CA VAL A 216 -10.62 -16.63 23.59
C VAL A 216 -10.22 -15.53 22.62
N VAL A 217 -10.65 -15.65 21.37
CA VAL A 217 -10.47 -14.59 20.37
C VAL A 217 -11.72 -13.71 20.40
N ARG A 218 -11.54 -12.44 20.74
CA ARG A 218 -12.61 -11.46 20.74
C ARG A 218 -12.64 -10.75 19.40
N TYR A 219 -13.80 -10.77 18.75
CA TYR A 219 -14.01 -10.03 17.51
C TYR A 219 -15.32 -9.26 17.60
N ARG A 220 -15.33 -8.12 16.91
CA ARG A 220 -16.46 -7.22 16.86
C ARG A 220 -16.99 -7.16 15.45
N VAL A 221 -18.24 -7.56 15.27
CA VAL A 221 -18.95 -7.36 14.01
C VAL A 221 -19.57 -5.97 14.03
N VAL A 222 -19.19 -5.13 13.06
CA VAL A 222 -19.77 -3.81 12.89
C VAL A 222 -20.94 -3.92 11.92
N ASN A 223 -22.16 -3.82 12.44
CA ASN A 223 -23.39 -3.91 11.65
C ASN A 223 -24.01 -2.53 11.49
N ILE A 224 -24.00 -2.00 10.26
CA ILE A 224 -24.55 -0.68 9.97
C ILE A 224 -26.00 -0.84 9.53
N TYR A 225 -26.90 -0.10 10.18
CA TYR A 225 -28.31 0.03 9.90
C TYR A 225 -28.60 1.41 9.29
N ASP A 226 -29.79 1.57 8.73
CA ASP A 226 -30.29 2.91 8.39
C ASP A 226 -30.61 3.73 9.66
N ASP A 227 -30.83 5.02 9.51
CA ASP A 227 -31.10 5.94 10.64
C ASP A 227 -32.36 5.56 11.43
N HIS A 228 -33.24 4.75 10.84
CA HIS A 228 -34.45 4.23 11.46
C HIS A 228 -34.24 2.84 12.08
N HIS A 229 -32.99 2.38 12.16
CA HIS A 229 -32.61 1.07 12.66
C HIS A 229 -33.29 -0.09 11.91
N ARG A 230 -33.46 0.09 10.60
CA ARG A 230 -33.95 -0.93 9.68
C ARG A 230 -32.84 -1.31 8.71
N ASN A 231 -33.05 -2.42 8.00
CA ASN A 231 -32.17 -2.90 6.94
C ASN A 231 -30.70 -3.04 7.37
N PRO A 232 -30.34 -3.97 8.28
CA PRO A 232 -28.94 -4.17 8.63
C PRO A 232 -28.09 -4.56 7.41
N THR A 233 -26.79 -4.23 7.46
CA THR A 233 -25.82 -4.66 6.43
C THR A 233 -25.69 -6.18 6.39
N ILE A 234 -25.74 -6.83 7.55
CA ILE A 234 -25.73 -8.29 7.69
C ILE A 234 -26.85 -8.75 8.61
N SER A 235 -27.51 -9.86 8.25
CA SER A 235 -28.59 -10.40 9.07
C SER A 235 -28.07 -11.05 10.36
N GLN A 236 -28.84 -10.96 11.44
CA GLN A 236 -28.55 -11.63 12.71
C GLN A 236 -28.31 -13.14 12.54
N GLN A 237 -29.11 -13.79 11.68
CA GLN A 237 -28.97 -15.23 11.39
C GLN A 237 -27.62 -15.56 10.75
N GLN A 238 -27.13 -14.70 9.86
CA GLN A 238 -25.83 -14.87 9.23
C GLN A 238 -24.69 -14.68 10.22
N ILE A 239 -24.79 -13.67 11.10
CA ILE A 239 -23.83 -13.46 12.19
C ILE A 239 -23.73 -14.71 13.07
N GLU A 240 -24.88 -15.22 13.53
CA GLU A 240 -24.95 -16.40 14.40
C GLU A 240 -24.44 -17.66 13.71
N PHE A 241 -24.77 -17.85 12.42
CA PHE A 241 -24.29 -18.97 11.63
C PHE A 241 -22.77 -18.93 11.48
N GLN A 242 -22.20 -17.81 11.05
CA GLN A 242 -20.75 -17.66 10.88
C GLN A 242 -20.01 -17.79 12.21
N HIS A 243 -20.55 -17.21 13.30
CA HIS A 243 -20.01 -17.36 14.64
C HIS A 243 -19.96 -18.82 15.11
N ARG A 244 -21.02 -19.59 14.81
CA ARG A 244 -21.06 -21.02 15.10
C ARG A 244 -20.01 -21.77 14.29
N GLN A 245 -19.90 -21.50 12.99
CA GLN A 245 -18.91 -22.12 12.12
C GLN A 245 -17.47 -21.83 12.58
N LEU A 246 -17.18 -20.60 13.03
CA LEU A 246 -15.89 -20.24 13.62
C LEU A 246 -15.61 -21.08 14.88
N ASN A 247 -16.55 -21.13 15.82
CA ASN A 247 -16.36 -21.93 17.03
C ASN A 247 -16.23 -23.43 16.73
N GLU A 248 -17.01 -23.98 15.80
CA GLU A 248 -16.91 -25.39 15.38
C GLU A 248 -15.53 -25.69 14.79
N ALA A 249 -15.05 -24.86 13.85
CA ALA A 249 -13.76 -25.03 13.18
C ALA A 249 -12.56 -24.95 14.14
N PHE A 250 -12.63 -24.08 15.15
CA PHE A 250 -11.53 -23.80 16.06
C PHE A 250 -11.62 -24.54 17.40
N SER A 251 -12.76 -25.15 17.73
CA SER A 251 -12.97 -25.96 18.93
C SER A 251 -11.95 -27.08 19.14
N PRO A 252 -11.44 -27.81 18.10
CA PRO A 252 -10.44 -28.87 18.30
C PRO A 252 -9.09 -28.36 18.83
N TYR A 253 -8.88 -27.03 18.76
CA TYR A 253 -7.65 -26.37 19.19
C TYR A 253 -7.78 -25.64 20.53
N ASN A 254 -8.90 -25.81 21.25
CA ASN A 254 -9.26 -25.07 22.47
C ASN A 254 -9.31 -23.54 22.25
N ILE A 255 -9.62 -23.12 21.02
CA ILE A 255 -9.83 -21.72 20.68
C ILE A 255 -11.34 -21.50 20.54
N SER A 256 -11.89 -20.65 21.40
CA SER A 256 -13.27 -20.16 21.29
C SER A 256 -13.26 -18.73 20.79
N TRP A 257 -14.29 -18.37 20.04
CA TRP A 257 -14.52 -17.02 19.56
C TRP A 257 -15.63 -16.38 20.39
N GLU A 258 -15.38 -15.18 20.89
CA GLU A 258 -16.37 -14.32 21.54
C GLU A 258 -16.74 -13.21 20.56
N ILE A 259 -18.03 -13.08 20.27
CA ILE A 259 -18.55 -12.04 19.39
C ILE A 259 -19.13 -10.87 20.21
N GLU A 260 -18.78 -9.67 19.80
CA GLU A 260 -19.50 -8.44 20.13
C GLU A 260 -20.13 -7.91 18.83
N VAL A 261 -21.42 -7.55 18.86
CA VAL A 261 -22.06 -6.90 17.71
C VAL A 261 -22.21 -5.43 18.04
N LEU A 262 -21.53 -4.58 17.27
CA LEU A 262 -21.68 -3.13 17.35
C LEU A 262 -22.64 -2.68 16.27
N GLU A 263 -23.79 -2.19 16.68
CA GLU A 263 -24.82 -1.67 15.79
C GLU A 263 -24.68 -0.15 15.65
N ILE A 264 -24.67 0.35 14.42
CA ILE A 264 -24.50 1.77 14.09
C ILE A 264 -25.62 2.18 13.16
N ASN A 265 -26.34 3.25 13.51
CA ASN A 265 -27.43 3.78 12.69
C ASN A 265 -26.89 4.98 11.90
N ASP A 266 -26.62 4.78 10.61
CA ASP A 266 -26.15 5.83 9.71
C ASP A 266 -26.48 5.45 8.26
N SER A 267 -27.60 5.98 7.75
CA SER A 267 -28.03 5.71 6.37
C SER A 267 -26.97 6.13 5.35
N SER A 268 -26.27 7.24 5.62
CA SER A 268 -25.24 7.76 4.73
C SER A 268 -24.05 6.81 4.63
N LEU A 269 -23.65 6.14 5.70
CA LEU A 269 -22.61 5.11 5.63
C LEU A 269 -23.12 3.82 5.00
N ARG A 270 -24.34 3.41 5.36
CA ARG A 270 -24.96 2.16 4.94
C ARG A 270 -25.15 2.06 3.43
N ASP A 271 -25.61 3.15 2.82
CA ASP A 271 -26.05 3.15 1.42
C ASP A 271 -24.92 3.46 0.43
N ARG A 272 -23.71 3.78 0.91
CA ARG A 272 -22.55 4.06 0.07
C ARG A 272 -21.81 2.78 -0.31
N LEU A 273 -21.33 2.75 -1.55
CA LEU A 273 -20.43 1.70 -2.04
C LEU A 273 -19.04 1.87 -1.45
N ILE A 274 -18.42 0.79 -0.98
CA ILE A 274 -17.02 0.80 -0.57
C ILE A 274 -16.14 0.40 -1.75
N LEU A 275 -15.27 1.31 -2.17
CA LEU A 275 -14.32 1.07 -3.24
C LEU A 275 -13.11 0.32 -2.69
N ALA A 276 -13.02 -0.97 -3.05
CA ALA A 276 -11.82 -1.77 -2.81
C ALA A 276 -10.81 -1.44 -3.92
N ASN A 277 -9.65 -0.91 -3.54
CA ASN A 277 -8.52 -0.63 -4.44
C ASN A 277 -8.69 0.50 -5.47
N CYS A 278 -9.73 1.34 -5.38
CA CYS A 278 -9.82 2.59 -6.13
C CYS A 278 -9.65 3.78 -5.18
N GLU A 279 -8.63 4.61 -5.43
CA GLU A 279 -8.46 5.85 -4.69
C GLU A 279 -9.42 6.92 -5.22
N ILE A 280 -10.11 7.60 -4.31
CA ILE A 280 -11.09 8.64 -4.66
C ILE A 280 -10.49 9.73 -5.56
N SER A 281 -9.19 10.04 -5.42
CA SER A 281 -8.52 11.07 -6.23
C SER A 281 -8.28 10.73 -7.70
N LYS A 282 -8.54 9.48 -8.11
CA LYS A 282 -8.42 9.01 -9.49
C LYS A 282 -9.69 9.20 -10.31
N ILE A 283 -10.83 9.32 -9.64
CA ILE A 283 -12.13 9.50 -10.28
C ILE A 283 -12.15 10.86 -10.98
N GLY A 284 -12.30 10.85 -12.31
CA GLY A 284 -12.29 12.07 -13.11
C GLY A 284 -10.89 12.66 -13.29
N ASP A 285 -9.83 11.84 -13.38
CA ASP A 285 -8.45 12.30 -13.58
C ASP A 285 -8.01 12.38 -15.06
N GLU A 286 -8.97 12.27 -15.99
CA GLU A 286 -8.82 12.20 -17.45
C GLU A 286 -8.18 10.90 -17.97
N ASN A 287 -7.92 9.92 -17.09
CA ASN A 287 -7.46 8.60 -17.48
C ASN A 287 -8.50 7.57 -17.08
N CYS A 288 -8.79 6.62 -17.97
CA CYS A 288 -9.62 5.49 -17.58
C CYS A 288 -8.82 4.51 -16.71
N ASP A 289 -9.06 4.53 -15.40
CA ASP A 289 -8.55 3.61 -14.41
C ASP A 289 -9.50 2.42 -14.23
N PRO A 290 -9.09 1.19 -14.61
CA PRO A 290 -9.95 0.01 -14.55
C PRO A 290 -10.49 -0.32 -13.15
N GLU A 291 -9.71 -0.04 -12.11
CA GLU A 291 -10.12 -0.20 -10.72
C GLU A 291 -11.26 0.74 -10.28
N CYS A 292 -11.37 1.91 -10.92
CA CYS A 292 -12.38 2.92 -10.63
C CYS A 292 -13.56 2.85 -11.61
N ASN A 293 -13.53 1.92 -12.56
CA ASN A 293 -14.55 1.73 -13.58
C ASN A 293 -15.81 1.05 -13.02
N HIS A 294 -16.65 1.82 -12.32
CA HIS A 294 -17.87 1.34 -11.69
C HIS A 294 -19.05 2.27 -12.03
N THR A 295 -20.29 1.75 -12.00
CA THR A 295 -21.48 2.54 -12.31
C THR A 295 -21.69 3.71 -11.35
N LEU A 296 -21.49 3.46 -10.05
CA LEU A 296 -21.61 4.46 -8.98
C LEU A 296 -20.43 5.44 -8.86
N THR A 297 -19.34 5.24 -9.61
CA THR A 297 -18.27 6.23 -9.77
C THR A 297 -18.42 7.01 -11.08
N GLY A 298 -19.49 6.77 -11.85
CA GLY A 298 -19.68 7.37 -13.15
C GLY A 298 -18.78 6.80 -14.25
N PHE A 299 -18.28 5.57 -14.09
CA PHE A 299 -17.24 4.96 -14.94
C PHE A 299 -15.99 5.82 -14.92
N ASP A 300 -15.44 5.96 -13.71
CA ASP A 300 -14.26 6.77 -13.41
C ASP A 300 -14.47 8.25 -13.73
N GLY A 301 -15.54 8.84 -13.20
CA GLY A 301 -15.89 10.24 -13.45
C GLY A 301 -16.22 10.55 -14.92
N GLY A 302 -16.45 9.51 -15.73
CA GLY A 302 -16.68 9.60 -17.18
C GLY A 302 -15.45 9.26 -18.03
N ASP A 303 -14.28 9.04 -17.44
CA ASP A 303 -13.02 8.83 -18.17
C ASP A 303 -12.98 7.49 -18.92
N CYS A 304 -13.69 6.48 -18.41
CA CYS A 304 -13.83 5.17 -19.08
C CYS A 304 -14.98 5.12 -20.10
N ARG A 305 -15.72 6.22 -20.30
CA ARG A 305 -16.84 6.27 -21.25
C ARG A 305 -16.42 6.90 -22.58
N HIS A 306 -16.43 6.09 -23.65
CA HIS A 306 -16.24 6.57 -25.02
C HIS A 306 -17.54 7.18 -25.61
N VAL A 307 -18.05 8.28 -25.04
CA VAL A 307 -19.24 8.94 -25.60
C VAL A 307 -18.85 10.03 -26.59
N ARG A 308 -19.42 9.97 -27.81
CA ARG A 308 -19.29 11.03 -28.83
C ARG A 308 -19.92 12.32 -28.31
N GLN A 309 -19.12 13.37 -28.29
CA GLN A 309 -19.43 14.66 -27.71
C GLN A 309 -20.58 15.35 -28.47
N LEU A 310 -21.72 15.48 -27.82
CA LEU A 310 -22.70 16.51 -28.13
C LEU A 310 -22.60 17.56 -27.02
N SER A 311 -22.39 18.82 -27.41
CA SER A 311 -22.23 19.93 -26.47
C SER A 311 -23.57 20.27 -25.82
N PHE A 312 -23.84 19.70 -24.65
CA PHE A 312 -25.08 19.91 -23.89
C PHE A 312 -24.95 21.01 -22.83
N ASN A 313 -24.36 22.16 -23.18
CA ASN A 313 -24.18 23.27 -22.23
C ASN A 313 -25.49 23.81 -21.63
N ARG A 314 -26.65 23.54 -22.24
CA ARG A 314 -27.97 23.91 -21.70
C ARG A 314 -28.48 22.99 -20.58
N LYS A 315 -27.91 21.78 -20.47
CA LYS A 315 -28.31 20.79 -19.47
C LYS A 315 -27.53 20.95 -18.17
N LYS A 316 -26.27 21.39 -18.26
CA LYS A 316 -25.43 21.69 -17.10
C LYS A 316 -26.13 22.66 -16.14
N GLN A 317 -26.25 22.27 -14.88
CA GLN A 317 -26.71 23.11 -13.78
C GLN A 317 -28.12 23.71 -14.02
N ASN A 318 -29.03 22.90 -14.54
CA ASN A 318 -30.40 23.32 -14.87
C ASN A 318 -31.42 23.03 -13.75
N GLY A 319 -30.97 22.53 -12.60
CA GLY A 319 -31.81 22.12 -11.48
C GLY A 319 -32.35 20.69 -11.58
N MET A 320 -31.85 19.89 -12.52
CA MET A 320 -32.15 18.47 -12.67
C MET A 320 -30.84 17.71 -12.83
N CYS A 321 -30.75 16.49 -12.28
CA CYS A 321 -29.58 15.64 -12.51
C CYS A 321 -29.63 14.99 -13.90
N ASP A 322 -28.92 15.59 -14.86
CA ASP A 322 -28.70 15.08 -16.21
C ASP A 322 -27.47 14.14 -16.23
N MET A 323 -27.71 12.83 -16.24
CA MET A 323 -26.63 11.81 -16.23
C MET A 323 -25.67 11.88 -17.42
N ASP A 324 -26.08 12.47 -18.54
CA ASP A 324 -25.21 12.73 -19.70
C ASP A 324 -24.13 13.79 -19.39
N CYS A 325 -24.40 14.67 -18.42
CA CYS A 325 -23.51 15.73 -17.94
C CYS A 325 -22.91 15.41 -16.55
N ASN A 326 -23.20 14.23 -15.99
CA ASN A 326 -22.69 13.82 -14.69
C ASN A 326 -21.28 13.18 -14.79
N SER A 327 -20.31 14.00 -15.16
CA SER A 327 -18.90 13.65 -15.32
C SER A 327 -18.00 14.83 -14.98
N GLU A 328 -16.71 14.58 -14.75
CA GLU A 328 -15.73 15.62 -14.36
C GLU A 328 -15.72 16.78 -15.36
N LYS A 329 -15.78 16.49 -16.66
CA LYS A 329 -15.79 17.49 -17.73
C LYS A 329 -16.86 18.57 -17.57
N TYR A 330 -18.00 18.22 -16.98
CA TYR A 330 -19.11 19.12 -16.75
C TYR A 330 -19.27 19.50 -15.27
N ASN A 331 -18.30 19.17 -14.43
CA ASN A 331 -18.33 19.30 -12.97
C ASN A 331 -19.56 18.58 -12.38
N PHE A 332 -19.78 17.33 -12.77
CA PHE A 332 -20.88 16.48 -12.27
C PHE A 332 -22.23 17.19 -12.35
N ASP A 333 -22.54 17.65 -13.56
CA ASP A 333 -23.72 18.44 -13.89
C ASP A 333 -23.82 19.79 -13.15
N GLY A 334 -22.67 20.41 -12.88
CA GLY A 334 -22.59 21.62 -12.06
C GLY A 334 -22.97 21.41 -10.59
N GLY A 335 -22.98 20.15 -10.13
CA GLY A 335 -23.31 19.77 -8.76
C GLY A 335 -24.76 19.33 -8.55
N ASP A 336 -25.64 19.43 -9.57
CA ASP A 336 -27.05 19.06 -9.43
C ASP A 336 -27.22 17.56 -9.09
N CYS A 337 -26.35 16.70 -9.63
CA CYS A 337 -26.37 15.27 -9.35
C CYS A 337 -25.88 14.88 -7.94
N CYS A 338 -25.33 15.85 -7.20
CA CYS A 338 -24.86 15.72 -5.82
C CYS A 338 -25.73 16.48 -4.81
N ASN A 339 -26.83 17.07 -5.26
CA ASN A 339 -27.77 17.79 -4.41
C ASN A 339 -28.90 16.85 -3.94
N PRO A 340 -29.03 16.59 -2.62
CA PRO A 340 -30.07 15.72 -2.06
C PRO A 340 -31.50 16.25 -2.27
N ASP A 341 -31.68 17.56 -2.51
CA ASP A 341 -32.99 18.13 -2.80
C ASP A 341 -33.46 17.84 -4.24
N ILE A 342 -32.54 17.46 -5.14
CA ILE A 342 -32.79 17.25 -6.56
C ILE A 342 -32.85 15.75 -6.92
N THR A 343 -31.97 14.94 -6.34
CA THR A 343 -31.78 13.54 -6.73
C THR A 343 -31.40 12.64 -5.56
N ASP A 344 -31.48 11.33 -5.78
CA ASP A 344 -30.93 10.31 -4.88
C ASP A 344 -29.40 10.25 -5.01
N VAL A 345 -28.73 11.07 -4.20
CA VAL A 345 -27.27 11.22 -4.18
C VAL A 345 -26.52 9.91 -3.93
N THR A 346 -27.15 8.90 -3.30
CA THR A 346 -26.54 7.58 -3.08
C THR A 346 -26.32 6.81 -4.39
N LYS A 347 -26.99 7.23 -5.48
CA LYS A 347 -26.90 6.62 -6.80
C LYS A 347 -26.29 7.53 -7.85
N THR A 348 -26.43 8.84 -7.69
CA THR A 348 -26.07 9.81 -8.73
C THR A 348 -24.88 10.69 -8.38
N CYS A 349 -24.48 10.81 -7.12
CA CYS A 349 -23.40 11.72 -6.77
C CYS A 349 -22.04 11.07 -7.00
N PHE A 350 -21.43 11.37 -8.15
CA PHE A 350 -20.13 10.82 -8.54
C PHE A 350 -18.94 11.71 -8.18
N ASP A 351 -19.21 12.96 -7.78
CA ASP A 351 -18.20 13.97 -7.46
C ASP A 351 -17.33 13.54 -6.27
N PRO A 352 -16.01 13.34 -6.47
CA PRO A 352 -15.06 12.98 -5.41
C PRO A 352 -15.02 14.00 -4.25
N ASP A 353 -15.21 15.28 -4.55
CA ASP A 353 -15.09 16.37 -3.57
C ASP A 353 -16.40 16.59 -2.81
N SER A 354 -17.51 16.01 -3.27
CA SER A 354 -18.81 16.13 -2.60
C SER A 354 -18.86 15.29 -1.31
N PRO A 355 -19.39 15.85 -0.20
CA PRO A 355 -19.64 15.08 1.02
C PRO A 355 -20.75 14.03 0.83
N ASN A 356 -21.62 14.21 -0.16
CA ASN A 356 -22.80 13.37 -0.43
C ASN A 356 -22.53 12.27 -1.48
N ARG A 357 -21.27 12.07 -1.88
CA ARG A 357 -20.91 11.05 -2.87
C ARG A 357 -21.44 9.66 -2.54
N ALA A 358 -21.76 8.93 -3.60
CA ALA A 358 -22.34 7.59 -3.56
C ALA A 358 -21.38 6.49 -3.05
N TYR A 359 -20.11 6.82 -2.80
CA TYR A 359 -19.07 5.86 -2.47
C TYR A 359 -18.10 6.38 -1.39
N LEU A 360 -17.39 5.46 -0.75
CA LEU A 360 -16.31 5.71 0.23
C LEU A 360 -15.14 4.79 -0.06
N ASP A 361 -13.93 5.19 0.34
CA ASP A 361 -12.81 4.25 0.40
C ASP A 361 -12.75 3.54 1.77
N VAL A 362 -12.00 2.44 1.83
CA VAL A 362 -11.86 1.62 3.05
C VAL A 362 -11.29 2.42 4.23
N LYS A 363 -10.39 3.37 3.95
CA LYS A 363 -9.72 4.18 4.98
C LYS A 363 -10.69 5.20 5.57
N GLU A 364 -11.51 5.83 4.75
CA GLU A 364 -12.54 6.77 5.16
C GLU A 364 -13.62 6.08 6.01
N LEU A 365 -14.07 4.88 5.60
CA LEU A 365 -14.99 4.09 6.42
C LEU A 365 -14.40 3.84 7.82
N LYS A 366 -13.16 3.36 7.89
CA LYS A 366 -12.46 3.12 9.18
C LYS A 366 -12.34 4.41 10.01
N ASN A 367 -11.98 5.53 9.39
CA ASN A 367 -11.84 6.82 10.07
C ASN A 367 -13.18 7.38 10.58
N LYS A 368 -14.27 7.21 9.81
CA LYS A 368 -15.62 7.64 10.23
C LYS A 368 -16.13 6.81 11.40
N LEU A 369 -15.89 5.49 11.37
CA LEU A 369 -16.30 4.59 12.44
C LEU A 369 -15.41 4.69 13.69
N ASN A 370 -14.14 5.09 13.51
CA ASN A 370 -13.17 5.38 14.57
C ASN A 370 -13.12 4.28 15.67
N LEU A 371 -13.00 3.02 15.25
CA LEU A 371 -12.99 1.88 16.15
C LEU A 371 -11.57 1.50 16.56
N ASN A 372 -11.38 1.28 17.86
CA ASN A 372 -10.12 0.79 18.41
C ASN A 372 -9.96 -0.72 18.17
N GLY A 373 -8.77 -1.15 17.76
CA GLY A 373 -8.40 -2.56 17.56
C GLY A 373 -7.66 -3.24 18.73
N SER A 374 -7.48 -2.57 19.87
CA SER A 374 -6.67 -3.04 21.00
C SER A 374 -7.25 -4.25 21.74
N THR A 375 -8.56 -4.41 21.71
CA THR A 375 -9.27 -5.47 22.47
C THR A 375 -10.04 -6.44 21.59
N HIS A 376 -10.37 -6.04 20.36
CA HIS A 376 -11.22 -6.79 19.44
C HIS A 376 -10.66 -6.73 18.02
N LEU A 377 -10.78 -7.85 17.29
CA LEU A 377 -10.67 -7.84 15.84
C LEU A 377 -11.95 -7.23 15.24
N ASN A 378 -11.86 -6.03 14.66
CA ASN A 378 -13.00 -5.37 14.03
C ASN A 378 -13.26 -5.95 12.63
N ILE A 379 -14.46 -6.49 12.42
CA ILE A 379 -14.94 -7.04 11.15
C ILE A 379 -15.99 -6.10 10.57
N PHE A 380 -15.70 -5.58 9.39
CA PHE A 380 -16.56 -4.65 8.66
C PHE A 380 -17.22 -5.37 7.49
N PHE A 381 -18.53 -5.20 7.36
CA PHE A 381 -19.28 -5.65 6.19
C PHE A 381 -19.62 -4.43 5.34
N ALA A 382 -19.47 -4.58 4.03
CA ALA A 382 -19.65 -3.49 3.08
C ALA A 382 -20.09 -4.04 1.74
N ASN A 383 -20.90 -3.26 1.01
CA ASN A 383 -21.11 -3.50 -0.41
C ASN A 383 -19.87 -3.01 -1.16
N SER A 384 -19.19 -3.91 -1.88
CA SER A 384 -17.92 -3.64 -2.56
C SER A 384 -18.09 -3.63 -4.07
N SER A 385 -17.27 -2.83 -4.77
CA SER A 385 -17.27 -2.73 -6.23
C SER A 385 -16.75 -3.98 -6.95
N GLU A 386 -16.03 -4.87 -6.26
CA GLU A 386 -15.49 -6.12 -6.83
C GLU A 386 -16.40 -7.30 -6.48
N GLU A 387 -17.21 -7.78 -7.44
CA GLU A 387 -18.15 -8.91 -7.25
C GLU A 387 -17.47 -10.25 -6.87
N GLU A 388 -16.17 -10.41 -7.15
CA GLU A 388 -15.40 -11.62 -6.82
C GLU A 388 -14.67 -11.56 -5.46
N LEU A 389 -14.68 -10.42 -4.77
CA LEU A 389 -13.94 -10.24 -3.52
C LEU A 389 -14.77 -10.74 -2.32
N ALA A 390 -14.51 -11.98 -1.88
CA ALA A 390 -15.17 -12.55 -0.69
C ALA A 390 -14.77 -11.87 0.65
N GLY A 391 -13.63 -11.18 0.66
CA GLY A 391 -13.12 -10.45 1.81
C GLY A 391 -11.66 -10.03 1.63
N MET A 392 -11.21 -9.03 2.37
CA MET A 392 -9.83 -8.55 2.36
C MET A 392 -9.27 -8.52 3.78
N ALA A 393 -8.11 -9.14 3.98
CA ALA A 393 -7.33 -9.02 5.21
C ALA A 393 -6.06 -8.20 4.91
N THR A 394 -5.72 -7.29 5.81
CA THR A 394 -4.51 -6.47 5.71
C THR A 394 -3.41 -7.12 6.55
N PHE A 395 -2.23 -7.34 5.98
CA PHE A 395 -1.12 -7.90 6.74
C PHE A 395 -0.55 -6.86 7.71
N PRO A 396 0.05 -7.26 8.85
CA PRO A 396 0.56 -6.31 9.86
C PRO A 396 1.57 -5.28 9.34
N TRP A 397 2.29 -5.59 8.25
CA TRP A 397 3.27 -4.72 7.60
C TRP A 397 2.69 -3.89 6.43
N ASP A 398 1.41 -4.08 6.09
CA ASP A 398 0.76 -3.23 5.09
C ASP A 398 0.48 -1.86 5.70
N LYS A 399 0.80 -0.80 4.96
CA LYS A 399 0.61 0.59 5.43
C LYS A 399 -0.83 0.89 5.86
N GLU A 400 -1.81 0.21 5.27
CA GLU A 400 -3.24 0.38 5.52
C GLU A 400 -3.78 -0.46 6.71
N ALA A 401 -2.94 -1.30 7.32
CA ALA A 401 -3.31 -2.16 8.43
C ALA A 401 -3.42 -1.42 9.77
N LEU A 402 -2.81 -0.23 9.89
CA LEU A 402 -2.85 0.57 11.10
C LEU A 402 -4.27 1.08 11.36
N VAL A 403 -4.96 0.46 12.31
CA VAL A 403 -6.21 0.94 12.91
C VAL A 403 -5.91 1.95 14.02
N HIS A 404 -6.90 2.76 14.40
CA HIS A 404 -6.79 3.63 15.57
C HIS A 404 -6.46 2.77 16.81
N LEU A 405 -5.38 3.12 17.51
CA LEU A 405 -4.92 2.47 18.74
C LEU A 405 -5.29 3.31 19.96
#